data_AF-A0A077R2Z1-F1
#
_entry.id   AF-A0A077R2Z1-F1
#
_cell.length_a   1.000
_cell.length_b   1.000
_cell.length_c   1.000
_cell.angle_alpha   90.00
_cell.angle_beta   90.00
_cell.angle_gamma   90.00
#
_symmetry.space_group_name_H-M   'P 1'
#
loop_
_entity.id
_entity.type
_entity.pdbx_description
1 polymer ?
#
loop_
_entity_poly.entity_id
_entity_poly.type
_entity_poly.pdbx_seq_one_letter_code
_entity_poly.pdbx_strand_id
1 'polypeptide(L)'
;MTAAGRLLLAIGTHLSLRKSLGLVGAEAESMPIDITLETLVSFVVILLGIALTAAPLKNVTWASEMRSKSVDEVDSRTSFATLTHRGQILFASSD
;
A
#
# COMPACT_ATOMS: atom_id res chain seq x y z
N MET A 1 -18.94 2.35 -18.21
CA MET A 1 -17.86 3.33 -18.02
C MET A 1 -17.75 3.62 -16.53
N THR A 2 -16.60 3.39 -15.90
CA THR A 2 -16.40 3.64 -14.46
C THR A 2 -16.45 5.14 -14.17
N ALA A 3 -16.85 5.54 -12.95
CA ALA A 3 -16.99 6.96 -12.56
C ALA A 3 -15.68 7.75 -12.82
N ALA A 4 -14.53 7.15 -12.48
CA ALA A 4 -13.21 7.72 -12.77
C ALA A 4 -12.97 8.00 -14.27
N GLY A 5 -13.47 7.13 -15.16
CA GLY A 5 -13.35 7.34 -16.60
C GLY A 5 -14.22 8.50 -17.12
N ARG A 6 -15.37 8.76 -16.47
CA ARG A 6 -16.23 9.91 -16.80
C ARG A 6 -15.61 11.22 -16.32
N LEU A 7 -15.07 11.24 -15.10
CA LEU A 7 -14.35 12.38 -14.54
C LEU A 7 -13.16 12.81 -15.42
N LEU A 8 -12.34 11.84 -15.84
CA LEU A 8 -11.16 12.12 -16.65
C LEU A 8 -11.52 12.70 -18.03
N LEU A 9 -12.59 12.17 -18.64
CA LEU A 9 -13.13 12.69 -19.89
C LEU A 9 -13.74 14.09 -19.72
N ALA A 10 -14.46 14.34 -18.61
CA ALA A 10 -15.06 15.64 -18.31
C ALA A 10 -14.00 16.74 -18.14
N ILE A 11 -12.92 16.48 -17.41
CA ILE A 11 -11.79 17.41 -17.25
C ILE A 11 -11.13 17.68 -18.61
N GLY A 12 -10.81 16.62 -19.36
CA GLY A 12 -10.13 16.74 -20.65
C GLY A 12 -10.93 17.51 -21.71
N THR A 13 -12.24 17.26 -21.78
CA THR A 13 -13.15 17.97 -22.70
C THR A 13 -13.34 19.43 -22.29
N HIS A 14 -13.51 19.71 -21.00
CA HIS A 14 -13.65 21.08 -20.48
C HIS A 14 -12.42 21.93 -20.77
N LEU A 15 -11.21 21.41 -20.52
CA LEU A 15 -9.96 22.14 -20.79
C LEU A 15 -9.72 22.33 -22.30
N SER A 16 -10.02 21.31 -23.12
CA SER A 16 -9.90 21.39 -24.57
C SER A 16 -10.84 22.43 -25.17
N LEU A 17 -12.08 22.51 -24.69
CA LEU A 17 -13.06 23.51 -25.11
C LEU A 17 -12.56 24.93 -24.79
N ARG A 18 -12.10 25.18 -23.56
CA ARG A 18 -11.56 26.50 -23.16
C ARG A 18 -10.35 26.91 -24.00
N LYS A 19 -9.46 25.96 -24.31
CA LYS A 19 -8.31 26.22 -25.19
C LYS A 19 -8.75 26.56 -26.61
N SER A 20 -9.72 25.84 -27.16
CA SER A 20 -10.25 26.09 -28.52
C SER A 20 -10.94 27.45 -28.64
N LEU A 21 -11.58 27.91 -27.57
CA LEU A 21 -12.27 29.20 -27.51
C LEU A 21 -11.33 30.39 -27.28
N GLY A 22 -10.01 30.16 -27.14
CA GLY A 22 -9.03 31.22 -26.87
C GLY A 22 -9.16 31.86 -25.49
N LEU A 23 -9.99 31.29 -24.60
CA LEU A 23 -10.30 31.80 -23.25
C LEU A 23 -9.21 31.46 -22.22
N VAL A 24 -7.97 31.28 -22.67
CA VAL A 24 -6.83 30.89 -21.82
C VAL A 24 -6.38 32.05 -20.92
N GLY A 25 -6.71 33.30 -21.28
CA GLY A 25 -6.38 34.50 -20.51
C GLY A 25 -7.57 35.37 -20.11
N ALA A 26 -8.81 34.99 -20.45
CA ALA A 26 -9.99 35.67 -19.93
C ALA A 26 -10.13 35.31 -18.44
N GLU A 27 -10.27 36.34 -17.59
CA GLU A 27 -10.48 36.32 -16.13
C GLU A 27 -10.84 34.93 -15.62
N ALA A 28 -9.96 34.32 -14.81
CA ALA A 28 -9.98 32.93 -14.39
C ALA A 28 -11.38 32.46 -13.94
N GLU A 29 -12.20 32.03 -14.89
CA GLU A 29 -13.49 31.46 -14.58
C GLU A 29 -13.24 30.15 -13.84
N SER A 30 -13.77 30.10 -12.62
CA SER A 30 -13.57 28.98 -11.69
C SER A 30 -14.01 27.67 -12.34
N MET A 31 -13.35 26.58 -11.97
CA MET A 31 -13.72 25.24 -12.43
C MET A 31 -15.20 24.97 -12.10
N PRO A 32 -15.96 24.28 -12.98
CA PRO A 32 -17.30 23.83 -12.64
C PRO A 32 -17.34 23.13 -11.29
N ILE A 33 -18.33 23.50 -10.47
CA ILE A 33 -18.47 23.01 -9.09
C ILE A 33 -18.62 21.49 -9.03
N ASP A 34 -19.27 20.89 -10.04
CA ASP A 34 -19.48 19.44 -10.15
C ASP A 34 -18.15 18.67 -10.24
N ILE A 35 -17.26 19.09 -11.15
CA ILE A 35 -15.90 18.51 -11.29
C ILE A 35 -15.08 18.74 -10.02
N THR A 36 -15.22 19.90 -9.40
CA THR A 36 -14.46 20.24 -8.18
C THR A 36 -14.89 19.37 -6.99
N LEU A 37 -16.18 19.16 -6.80
CA LEU A 37 -16.69 18.28 -5.74
C LEU A 37 -16.35 16.81 -6.03
N GLU A 38 -16.50 16.34 -7.28
CA GLU A 38 -16.21 14.95 -7.63
C GLU A 38 -14.73 14.61 -7.46
N THR A 39 -13.82 15.51 -7.84
CA THR A 39 -12.37 15.35 -7.61
C THR A 39 -12.02 15.37 -6.12
N LEU A 40 -12.62 16.26 -5.34
CA LEU A 40 -12.37 16.37 -3.90
C LEU A 40 -12.84 15.12 -3.14
N VAL A 41 -14.04 14.62 -3.45
CA VAL A 41 -14.55 13.37 -2.86
C VAL A 41 -13.69 12.19 -3.28
N SER A 42 -13.32 12.09 -4.56
CA SER A 42 -12.44 11.03 -5.05
C SER A 42 -11.08 11.04 -4.35
N PHE A 43 -10.52 12.22 -4.12
CA PHE A 43 -9.25 12.38 -3.41
C PHE A 43 -9.33 11.87 -1.97
N VAL A 44 -10.38 12.22 -1.22
CA VAL A 44 -10.58 11.73 0.16
C VAL A 44 -10.74 10.22 0.19
N VAL A 45 -11.53 9.64 -0.72
CA VAL A 45 -11.72 8.19 -0.81
C VAL A 45 -10.40 7.47 -1.10
N ILE A 46 -9.59 7.99 -2.03
CA ILE A 46 -8.28 7.43 -2.34
C ILE A 46 -7.34 7.52 -1.13
N LEU A 47 -7.30 8.68 -0.46
CA LEU A 47 -6.45 8.88 0.72
C LEU A 47 -6.82 7.89 1.83
N LEU A 48 -8.11 7.71 2.11
CA LEU A 48 -8.59 6.71 3.06
C LEU A 48 -8.23 5.29 2.61
N GLY A 49 -8.41 4.96 1.33
CA GLY A 49 -8.03 3.67 0.78
C GLY A 49 -6.54 3.36 0.96
N ILE A 50 -5.68 4.33 0.70
CA ILE A 50 -4.22 4.20 0.89
C ILE A 50 -3.89 4.04 2.38
N ALA A 51 -4.49 4.85 3.25
CA ALA A 51 -4.25 4.80 4.69
C ALA A 51 -4.65 3.44 5.30
N LEU A 52 -5.76 2.85 4.85
CA LEU A 52 -6.23 1.55 5.33
C LEU A 52 -5.46 0.37 4.73
N THR A 53 -4.87 0.53 3.55
CA THR A 53 -4.04 -0.50 2.89
C THR A 53 -2.60 -0.50 3.42
N ALA A 54 -2.17 0.58 4.06
CA ALA A 54 -0.81 0.69 4.59
C ALA A 54 -0.52 -0.42 5.62
N ALA A 55 0.67 -1.01 5.52
CA ALA A 55 1.10 -2.05 6.46
C ALA A 55 1.15 -1.51 7.90
N PRO A 56 0.77 -2.31 8.90
CA PRO A 56 0.82 -1.88 10.29
C PRO A 56 2.27 -1.56 10.70
N LEU A 57 2.44 -0.54 11.53
CA LEU A 57 3.74 -0.17 12.04
C LEU A 57 4.28 -1.28 12.94
N LYS A 58 5.53 -1.71 12.70
CA LYS A 58 6.25 -2.63 13.58
C LYS A 58 6.71 -1.88 14.83
N ASN A 59 6.57 -2.50 16.01
CA ASN A 59 7.11 -1.95 17.25
C ASN A 59 8.65 -1.86 17.19
N VAL A 60 9.19 -0.74 17.66
CA VAL A 60 10.65 -0.47 17.68
C VAL A 60 11.38 -1.18 18.83
N THR A 61 10.65 -1.65 19.84
CA THR A 61 11.26 -2.23 21.03
C THR A 61 11.64 -3.69 20.80
N TRP A 62 12.93 -3.99 20.99
CA TRP A 62 13.45 -5.35 20.93
C TRP A 62 12.77 -6.29 21.93
N ALA A 63 12.41 -5.78 23.12
CA ALA A 63 11.67 -6.55 24.10
C ALA A 63 10.30 -7.02 23.59
N SER A 64 9.61 -6.20 22.76
CA SER A 64 8.35 -6.60 22.14
C SER A 64 8.55 -7.69 21.09
N GLU A 65 9.65 -7.67 20.35
CA GLU A 65 9.96 -8.73 19.38
C GLU A 65 10.38 -10.03 20.09
N MET A 66 11.20 -9.93 21.14
CA MET A 66 11.70 -11.09 21.87
C MET A 66 10.59 -11.82 22.64
N ARG A 67 9.50 -11.14 23.00
CA ARG A 67 8.32 -11.76 23.63
C ARG A 67 7.62 -12.79 22.73
N SER A 68 7.67 -12.61 21.41
CA SER A 68 7.08 -13.56 20.45
C SER A 68 7.99 -14.74 20.11
N LYS A 69 9.29 -14.65 20.43
CA LYS A 69 10.27 -15.68 20.06
C LYS A 69 10.48 -16.67 21.21
N SER A 70 10.62 -17.95 20.87
CA SER A 70 10.92 -18.99 21.87
C SER A 70 12.43 -19.09 22.12
N VAL A 71 12.82 -19.60 23.30
CA VAL A 71 14.23 -19.81 23.64
C VAL A 71 14.88 -20.80 22.67
N ASP A 72 14.15 -21.83 22.25
CA ASP A 72 14.65 -22.86 21.34
C ASP A 72 14.97 -22.30 19.95
N GLU A 73 14.14 -21.38 19.44
CA GLU A 73 14.39 -20.69 18.16
C GLU A 73 15.69 -19.88 18.20
N VAL A 74 15.92 -19.14 19.30
CA VAL A 74 17.11 -18.31 19.49
C VAL A 74 18.36 -19.15 19.77
N ASP A 75 18.21 -20.28 20.47
CA ASP A 75 19.31 -21.16 20.89
C ASP A 75 19.73 -22.17 19.82
N SER A 76 18.87 -22.45 18.84
CA SER A 76 19.13 -23.38 17.73
C SER A 76 20.44 -23.12 16.95
N ARG A 77 20.97 -21.90 17.01
CA ARG A 77 22.29 -21.45 16.50
C ARG A 77 22.75 -22.27 15.30
N THR A 78 22.01 -22.21 14.19
CA THR A 78 22.21 -23.07 13.01
C THR A 78 23.64 -23.04 12.46
N SER A 79 24.34 -21.91 12.63
CA SER A 79 25.76 -21.79 12.24
C SER A 79 26.71 -22.75 12.99
N PHE A 80 26.30 -23.27 14.14
CA PHE A 80 27.04 -24.24 14.97
C PHE A 80 26.31 -25.59 15.08
N ALA A 81 25.37 -25.85 14.17
CA ALA A 81 24.61 -27.09 14.18
C ALA A 81 25.56 -28.30 14.01
N THR A 82 25.52 -29.21 14.99
CA THR A 82 26.29 -30.46 14.97
C THR A 82 25.40 -31.60 14.51
N LEU A 83 25.81 -32.33 13.46
CA LEU A 83 25.01 -33.42 12.89
C LEU A 83 25.14 -34.75 13.66
N THR A 84 26.15 -34.88 14.54
CA THR A 84 26.36 -36.06 15.38
C THR A 84 25.46 -36.03 16.61
N HIS A 85 24.18 -36.32 16.43
CA HIS A 85 23.18 -36.39 17.50
C HIS A 85 22.35 -37.68 17.37
N ARG A 86 21.62 -38.02 18.43
CA ARG A 86 20.84 -39.28 18.52
C ARG A 86 19.77 -39.43 17.44
N GLY A 87 19.37 -38.33 16.80
CA GLY A 87 18.41 -38.34 15.69
C GLY A 87 18.87 -39.19 14.50
N GLN A 88 20.18 -39.34 14.30
CA GLN A 88 20.72 -40.19 13.22
C GLN A 88 20.33 -41.67 13.36
N ILE A 89 20.13 -42.17 14.59
CA ILE A 89 19.74 -43.57 14.85
C ILE A 89 18.23 -43.69 14.97
N LEU A 90 17.59 -42.68 15.59
CA LEU A 90 16.15 -42.69 15.86
C LEU A 90 15.29 -42.42 14.61
N PHE A 91 15.84 -41.73 13.60
CA PHE A 91 15.12 -41.35 12.37
C PHE A 91 15.79 -41.89 11.10
N ALA A 92 16.72 -42.86 11.22
CA ALA A 92 17.23 -43.57 10.05
C ALA A 92 16.11 -44.36 9.38
N SER A 93 15.98 -44.26 8.05
CA SER A 93 15.07 -45.09 7.27
C SER A 93 15.50 -46.56 7.39
N SER A 94 14.55 -47.43 7.76
CA SER A 94 14.74 -48.87 7.78
C SER A 94 14.65 -49.40 6.35
N ASP A 95 15.79 -49.46 5.66
CA ASP A 95 15.98 -50.28 4.45
C ASP A 95 16.64 -51.61 4.85
#